data_AF-A0A8H4V430-F1
#
_entry.id   AF-A0A8H4V430-F1
#
_cell.length_a   1.000
_cell.length_b   1.000
_cell.length_c   1.000
_cell.angle_alpha   90.00
_cell.angle_beta   90.00
_cell.angle_gamma   90.00
#
_symmetry.space_group_name_H-M   'P 1'
#
loop_
_entity.id
_entity.type
_entity.pdbx_description
1 polymer ?
#
loop_
_entity_poly.entity_id
_entity_poly.type
_entity_poly.pdbx_seq_one_letter_code
_entity_poly.pdbx_strand_id
1 'polypeptide(L)'
;MHDSLNLAWKLNAVIRGISKPSVLATYEEERQKIAYDLINFDAEHCKAFAAGDAALAKNFDDNIRFISGVGAEYSEGMLNRNKHNMRNRLQPGALQVPAKVTRYIDANPVDIQLDIPMLGQFRIFFFAPDVLAALPFLQSLCDGIDKGSLMGKIASQASQSYLKQPRREAPSDAFANHS
;
A
#
# COMPACT_ATOMS: atom_id res chain seq x y z
N MET A 1 6.32 13.48 4.53
CA MET A 1 6.89 12.12 4.29
C MET A 1 5.98 11.26 3.42
N HIS A 2 4.69 11.15 3.72
CA HIS A 2 3.73 10.35 2.94
C HIS A 2 3.57 10.79 1.48
N ASP A 3 3.69 12.10 1.17
CA ASP A 3 3.65 12.60 -0.21
C ASP A 3 4.81 12.04 -1.03
N SER A 4 6.02 12.10 -0.49
CA SER A 4 7.22 11.57 -1.15
C SER A 4 7.11 10.07 -1.35
N LEU A 5 6.59 9.32 -0.37
CA LEU A 5 6.37 7.88 -0.51
C LEU A 5 5.36 7.57 -1.62
N ASN A 6 4.26 8.32 -1.70
CA ASN A 6 3.25 8.17 -2.76
C ASN A 6 3.82 8.48 -4.15
N LEU A 7 4.60 9.56 -4.28
CA LEU A 7 5.18 9.96 -5.56
C LEU A 7 6.35 9.07 -6.00
N ALA A 8 7.18 8.61 -5.07
CA ALA A 8 8.43 7.90 -5.36
C ALA A 8 8.21 6.60 -6.15
N TRP A 9 7.24 5.77 -5.75
CA TRP A 9 6.99 4.52 -6.47
C TRP A 9 6.41 4.77 -7.87
N LYS A 10 5.60 5.82 -8.03
CA LYS A 10 5.00 6.22 -9.32
C LYS A 10 6.10 6.67 -10.29
N LEU A 11 7.00 7.53 -9.83
CA LEU A 11 8.16 7.98 -10.60
C LEU A 11 9.06 6.80 -10.99
N ASN A 12 9.38 5.93 -10.03
CA ASN A 12 10.21 4.75 -10.30
C ASN A 12 9.57 3.83 -11.36
N ALA A 13 8.26 3.59 -11.28
CA ALA A 13 7.56 2.77 -12.27
C ALA A 13 7.56 3.39 -13.68
N VAL A 14 7.42 4.72 -13.79
CA VAL A 14 7.44 5.43 -15.07
C VAL A 14 8.84 5.50 -15.66
N ILE A 15 9.86 5.87 -14.87
CA ILE A 15 11.26 5.97 -15.32
C ILE A 15 11.76 4.61 -15.82
N ARG A 16 11.33 3.52 -15.18
CA ARG A 16 11.69 2.15 -15.58
C ARG A 16 10.85 1.59 -16.75
N GLY A 17 9.89 2.37 -17.26
CA GLY A 17 9.00 1.96 -18.35
C GLY A 17 7.99 0.88 -17.99
N ILE A 18 7.76 0.64 -16.69
CA ILE A 18 6.84 -0.39 -16.17
C ILE A 18 5.38 0.14 -16.21
N SER A 19 5.20 1.45 -16.04
CA SER A 19 3.90 2.11 -16.01
C SER A 19 3.81 3.27 -17.00
N LYS A 20 2.59 3.62 -17.41
CA LYS A 20 2.31 4.79 -18.24
C LYS A 20 2.49 6.08 -17.43
N PRO A 21 2.93 7.19 -18.06
CA PRO A 21 3.06 8.49 -17.39
C PRO A 21 1.77 9.01 -16.74
N SER A 22 0.60 8.58 -17.23
CA SER A 22 -0.70 8.95 -16.68
C SER A 22 -0.87 8.59 -15.19
N VAL A 23 -0.11 7.60 -14.68
CA VAL A 23 -0.11 7.28 -13.24
C VAL A 23 0.40 8.44 -12.39
N LEU A 24 1.23 9.34 -12.92
CA LEU A 24 1.73 10.48 -12.15
C LEU A 24 0.62 11.48 -11.78
N ALA A 25 -0.42 11.63 -12.62
CA ALA A 25 -1.55 12.51 -12.32
C ALA A 25 -2.29 12.09 -11.04
N THR A 26 -2.30 10.80 -10.73
CA THR A 26 -2.94 10.27 -9.52
C THR A 26 -2.28 10.77 -8.23
N TYR A 27 -1.04 11.28 -8.26
CA TYR A 27 -0.41 11.87 -7.07
C TYR A 27 -1.21 13.07 -6.56
N GLU A 28 -1.59 13.98 -7.45
CA GLU A 28 -2.36 15.16 -7.08
C GLU A 28 -3.77 14.76 -6.63
N GLU A 29 -4.46 13.91 -7.42
CA GLU A 29 -5.79 13.40 -7.10
C GLU A 29 -5.86 12.76 -5.70
N GLU A 30 -4.84 11.98 -5.34
CA GLU A 30 -4.76 11.28 -4.06
C GLU A 30 -4.33 12.18 -2.90
N ARG A 31 -3.34 13.07 -3.10
CA ARG A 31 -2.69 13.81 -2.01
C ARG A 31 -3.29 15.19 -1.77
N GLN A 32 -3.86 15.83 -2.79
CA GLN A 32 -4.47 17.15 -2.64
C GLN A 32 -5.67 17.09 -1.68
N LYS A 33 -6.53 16.07 -1.82
CA LYS A 33 -7.66 15.86 -0.91
C LYS A 33 -7.21 15.73 0.55
N ILE A 34 -6.20 14.89 0.80
CA ILE A 34 -5.65 14.68 2.15
C ILE A 34 -5.07 15.98 2.72
N ALA A 35 -4.43 16.80 1.89
CA ALA A 35 -3.92 18.10 2.31
C ALA A 35 -5.05 19.05 2.74
N TYR A 36 -6.18 19.07 2.00
CA TYR A 36 -7.36 19.84 2.41
C TYR A 36 -7.98 19.31 3.71
N ASP A 37 -8.09 18.00 3.84
CA ASP A 37 -8.59 17.37 5.07
C ASP A 37 -7.70 17.74 6.28
N LEU A 38 -6.38 17.83 6.08
CA LEU A 38 -5.42 18.25 7.11
C LEU A 38 -5.63 19.70 7.53
N ILE A 39 -5.81 20.60 6.56
CA ILE A 39 -6.07 22.02 6.82
C ILE A 39 -7.38 22.20 7.60
N ASN A 40 -8.44 21.49 7.19
CA ASN A 40 -9.74 21.56 7.86
C ASN A 40 -9.65 21.02 9.29
N PHE A 41 -8.96 19.90 9.48
CA PHE A 41 -8.71 19.33 10.80
C PHE A 41 -7.94 20.31 11.70
N ASP A 42 -6.84 20.92 11.22
CA ASP A 42 -6.05 21.88 12.00
C ASP A 42 -6.90 23.08 12.44
N ALA A 43 -7.80 23.56 11.57
CA ALA A 43 -8.71 24.66 11.89
C ALA A 43 -9.73 24.28 12.97
N GLU A 44 -10.30 23.08 12.90
CA GLU A 44 -11.22 22.56 13.92
C GLU A 44 -10.50 22.28 15.25
N HIS A 45 -9.29 21.72 15.19
CA HIS A 45 -8.48 21.41 16.35
C HIS A 45 -8.10 22.69 17.11
N CYS A 46 -7.71 23.77 16.41
CA CYS A 46 -7.46 25.08 17.02
C CYS A 46 -8.69 25.65 17.75
N LYS A 47 -9.89 25.48 17.16
CA LYS A 47 -11.14 25.93 17.80
C LYS A 47 -11.46 25.09 19.04
N ALA A 48 -11.27 23.78 18.98
CA ALA A 48 -11.48 22.88 20.10
C ALA A 48 -10.51 23.19 21.26
N PHE A 49 -9.25 23.50 20.95
CA PHE A 49 -8.26 23.93 21.92
C PHE A 49 -8.69 25.20 22.67
N ALA A 50 -9.23 26.19 21.95
CA ALA A 50 -9.75 27.42 22.56
C ALA A 50 -11.03 27.21 23.40
N ALA A 51 -11.80 26.14 23.13
CA ALA A 51 -13.05 25.83 23.82
C ALA A 51 -12.87 25.02 25.12
N GLY A 52 -11.66 24.56 25.41
CA GLY A 52 -11.30 23.86 26.65
C GLY A 52 -11.23 22.33 26.55
N ASP A 53 -10.75 21.69 27.61
CA ASP A 53 -10.28 20.30 27.62
C ASP A 53 -11.32 19.27 27.15
N ALA A 54 -12.60 19.45 27.47
CA ALA A 54 -13.66 18.52 27.09
C ALA A 54 -13.91 18.50 25.57
N ALA A 55 -13.85 19.66 24.91
CA ALA A 55 -14.00 19.77 23.46
C ALA A 55 -12.75 19.23 22.74
N LEU A 56 -11.58 19.47 23.32
CA LEU A 56 -10.31 18.97 22.80
C LEU A 56 -10.23 17.43 22.87
N ALA A 57 -10.60 16.82 24.00
CA ALA A 57 -10.63 15.37 24.16
C ALA A 57 -11.55 14.69 23.14
N LYS A 58 -12.76 15.23 22.94
CA LYS A 58 -13.68 14.73 21.92
C LYS A 58 -13.11 14.85 20.51
N ASN A 59 -12.49 15.99 20.18
CA ASN A 59 -11.88 16.18 18.87
C ASN A 59 -10.72 15.19 18.63
N PHE A 60 -9.94 14.86 19.66
CA PHE A 60 -8.91 13.82 19.58
C PHE A 60 -9.51 12.43 19.31
N ASP A 61 -10.54 12.03 20.04
CA ASP A 61 -11.19 10.73 19.87
C ASP A 61 -11.76 10.56 18.45
N ASP A 62 -12.44 11.59 17.96
CA ASP A 62 -13.07 11.57 16.63
C ASP A 62 -12.03 11.52 15.49
N ASN A 63 -10.84 12.09 15.70
CA ASN A 63 -9.82 12.26 14.65
C ASN A 63 -8.55 11.42 14.85
N ILE A 64 -8.52 10.50 15.82
CA ILE A 64 -7.31 9.76 16.20
C ILE A 64 -6.66 9.03 15.02
N ARG A 65 -7.47 8.46 14.12
CA ARG A 65 -6.99 7.74 12.92
C ARG A 65 -6.26 8.67 11.96
N PHE A 66 -6.76 9.89 11.84
CA PHE A 66 -6.20 10.90 10.96
C PHE A 66 -4.86 11.41 11.50
N ILE A 67 -4.84 11.77 12.79
CA ILE A 67 -3.63 12.25 13.49
C ILE A 67 -2.53 11.18 13.49
N SER A 68 -2.89 9.91 13.64
CA SER A 68 -1.93 8.81 13.63
C SER A 68 -1.44 8.43 12.22
N GLY A 69 -1.85 9.16 11.17
CA GLY A 69 -1.42 8.94 9.79
C GLY A 69 -2.00 7.69 9.13
N VAL A 70 -2.96 7.00 9.77
CA VAL A 70 -3.60 5.79 9.23
C VAL A 70 -4.98 6.03 8.60
N GLY A 71 -5.49 7.25 8.74
CA GLY A 71 -6.81 7.68 8.25
C GLY A 71 -6.82 8.20 6.82
N ALA A 72 -5.70 8.10 6.09
CA ALA A 72 -5.66 8.47 4.68
C ALA A 72 -6.46 7.45 3.84
N GLU A 73 -7.61 7.88 3.34
CA GLU A 73 -8.49 7.06 2.49
C GLU A 73 -8.63 7.70 1.11
N TYR A 74 -8.06 7.03 0.10
CA TYR A 74 -8.12 7.49 -1.27
C TYR A 74 -9.49 7.22 -1.90
N SER A 75 -10.00 8.21 -2.63
CA SER A 75 -11.24 8.07 -3.39
C SER A 75 -11.07 7.07 -4.56
N GLU A 76 -12.18 6.71 -5.21
CA GLU A 76 -12.14 5.92 -6.44
C GLU A 76 -11.41 6.68 -7.56
N GLY A 77 -10.61 5.95 -8.35
CA GLY A 77 -9.81 6.53 -9.42
C GLY A 77 -9.11 5.47 -10.27
N MET A 78 -8.00 5.87 -10.90
CA MET A 78 -7.25 4.98 -11.80
C MET A 78 -6.67 3.75 -11.06
N LEU A 79 -6.14 3.97 -9.85
CA LEU A 79 -5.47 2.94 -9.04
C LEU A 79 -6.38 2.29 -8.00
N ASN A 80 -7.42 3.01 -7.56
CA ASN A 80 -8.35 2.54 -6.55
C ASN A 80 -9.72 2.27 -7.17
N ARG A 81 -10.21 1.03 -7.05
CA ARG A 81 -11.52 0.64 -7.57
C ARG A 81 -12.38 0.13 -6.43
N ASN A 82 -13.47 0.83 -6.15
CA ASN A 82 -14.40 0.43 -5.10
C ASN A 82 -15.49 -0.47 -5.70
N LYS A 83 -15.13 -1.72 -6.04
CA LYS A 83 -16.05 -2.61 -6.78
C LYS A 83 -16.82 -3.61 -5.95
N HIS A 84 -16.62 -3.74 -4.64
CA HIS A 84 -17.37 -4.71 -3.85
C HIS A 84 -17.62 -4.25 -2.42
N ASN A 85 -18.88 -4.39 -1.98
CA ASN A 85 -19.28 -4.46 -0.57
C ASN A 85 -18.67 -5.71 0.09
N MET A 86 -17.34 -5.78 0.17
CA MET A 86 -16.68 -6.77 1.01
C MET A 86 -16.99 -6.36 2.45
N ARG A 87 -17.80 -7.16 3.15
CA ARG A 87 -18.12 -6.99 4.58
C ARG A 87 -16.90 -7.30 5.47
N ASN A 88 -15.71 -6.84 5.09
CA ASN A 88 -14.49 -7.07 5.83
C ASN A 88 -13.79 -5.73 6.15
N ARG A 89 -12.74 -5.81 6.96
CA ARG A 89 -11.96 -4.63 7.39
C ARG A 89 -11.04 -4.09 6.28
N LEU A 90 -10.95 -4.76 5.13
CA LEU A 90 -10.08 -4.36 4.03
C LEU A 90 -10.86 -3.41 3.12
N GLN A 91 -10.58 -2.12 3.27
CA GLN A 91 -11.25 -1.08 2.50
C GLN A 91 -10.34 -0.62 1.35
N PRO A 92 -10.82 -0.63 0.08
CA PRO A 92 -10.06 -0.09 -1.04
C PRO A 92 -9.66 1.37 -0.81
N GLY A 93 -8.40 1.71 -1.06
CA GLY A 93 -7.87 3.07 -0.87
C GLY A 93 -7.39 3.38 0.55
N ALA A 94 -7.62 2.50 1.52
CA ALA A 94 -7.04 2.58 2.85
C ALA A 94 -5.72 1.80 2.94
N LEU A 95 -4.94 2.06 3.98
CA LEU A 95 -3.75 1.25 4.29
C LEU A 95 -4.12 -0.20 4.61
N GLN A 96 -3.18 -1.10 4.35
CA GLN A 96 -3.30 -2.50 4.75
C GLN A 96 -3.48 -2.60 6.27
N VAL A 97 -4.52 -3.30 6.70
CA VAL A 97 -4.79 -3.52 8.13
C VAL A 97 -3.69 -4.40 8.73
N PRO A 98 -2.99 -3.97 9.80
CA PRO A 98 -2.01 -4.80 10.49
C PRO A 98 -2.62 -6.11 10.96
N ALA A 99 -1.92 -7.22 10.70
CA ALA A 99 -2.35 -8.54 11.14
C ALA A 99 -1.15 -9.45 11.41
N LYS A 100 -1.24 -10.24 12.49
CA LYS A 100 -0.28 -11.30 12.79
C LYS A 100 -0.66 -12.56 12.02
N VAL A 101 0.31 -13.14 11.33
CA VAL A 101 0.18 -14.41 10.62
C VAL A 101 1.35 -15.31 10.97
N THR A 102 1.17 -16.63 10.86
CA THR A 102 2.25 -17.59 11.03
C THR A 102 2.77 -18.00 9.67
N ARG A 103 4.06 -17.76 9.42
CA ARG A 103 4.69 -18.15 8.16
C ARG A 103 4.80 -19.68 8.09
N TYR A 104 4.38 -20.25 6.96
CA TYR A 104 4.24 -21.70 6.84
C TYR A 104 5.57 -22.47 6.91
N ILE A 105 6.66 -21.89 6.39
CA ILE A 105 7.95 -22.59 6.24
C ILE A 105 8.71 -22.82 7.54
N ASP A 106 8.53 -21.93 8.52
CA ASP A 106 9.33 -21.86 9.76
C ASP A 106 8.47 -21.69 11.03
N ALA A 107 7.14 -21.65 10.87
CA ALA A 107 6.18 -21.38 11.94
C ALA A 107 6.42 -20.04 12.68
N ASN A 108 7.13 -19.09 12.07
CA ASN A 108 7.44 -17.82 12.69
C ASN A 108 6.21 -16.87 12.67
N PRO A 109 5.77 -16.30 13.80
CA PRO A 109 4.74 -15.28 13.83
C PRO A 109 5.27 -13.94 13.29
N VAL A 110 4.70 -13.45 12.20
CA VAL A 110 5.13 -12.23 11.52
C VAL A 110 3.97 -11.25 11.36
N ASP A 111 4.32 -9.97 11.28
CA ASP A 111 3.40 -8.91 10.88
C ASP A 111 3.31 -8.87 9.35
N ILE A 112 2.17 -9.26 8.78
CA ILE A 112 2.03 -9.45 7.33
C ILE A 112 2.34 -8.19 6.52
N GLN A 113 2.09 -7.02 7.09
CA GLN A 113 2.37 -5.73 6.45
C GLN A 113 3.87 -5.42 6.34
N LEU A 114 4.72 -6.06 7.17
CA LEU A 114 6.16 -5.86 7.23
C LEU A 114 6.96 -7.03 6.64
N ASP A 115 6.37 -8.22 6.57
CA ASP A 115 7.05 -9.46 6.16
C ASP A 115 7.64 -9.38 4.75
N ILE A 116 6.91 -8.76 3.82
CA ILE A 116 7.40 -8.48 2.48
C ILE A 116 7.96 -7.04 2.48
N PRO A 117 9.23 -6.80 2.14
CA PRO A 117 9.78 -5.46 2.10
C PRO A 117 9.11 -4.61 0.99
N MET A 118 9.01 -3.30 1.20
CA MET A 118 8.45 -2.37 0.20
C MET A 118 9.56 -1.90 -0.75
N LEU A 119 9.88 -2.69 -1.77
CA LEU A 119 10.90 -2.34 -2.78
C LEU A 119 10.26 -1.90 -4.11
N GLY A 120 9.05 -1.33 -4.03
CA GLY A 120 8.28 -0.89 -5.21
C GLY A 120 7.49 -2.01 -5.89
N GLN A 121 7.36 -3.20 -5.27
CA GLN A 121 6.48 -4.24 -5.76
C GLN A 121 5.02 -3.99 -5.36
N PHE A 122 4.09 -4.43 -6.20
CA PHE A 122 2.70 -4.63 -5.83
C PHE A 122 2.51 -6.03 -5.23
N ARG A 123 1.54 -6.17 -4.31
CA ARG A 123 1.24 -7.42 -3.63
C ARG A 123 -0.16 -7.86 -3.96
N ILE A 124 -0.32 -9.17 -4.18
CA ILE A 124 -1.62 -9.80 -4.34
C ILE A 124 -1.74 -10.81 -3.20
N PHE A 125 -2.76 -10.64 -2.37
CA PHE A 125 -3.05 -11.53 -1.25
C PHE A 125 -4.21 -12.45 -1.61
N PHE A 126 -4.00 -13.76 -1.45
CA PHE A 126 -5.04 -14.78 -1.60
C PHE A 126 -5.42 -15.29 -0.21
N PHE A 127 -6.67 -15.07 0.17
CA PHE A 127 -7.22 -15.60 1.41
C PHE A 127 -7.97 -16.90 1.10
N ALA A 128 -7.30 -18.04 1.33
CA ALA A 128 -7.85 -19.37 1.10
C ALA A 128 -8.11 -20.05 2.46
N PRO A 129 -9.37 -20.43 2.78
CA PRO A 129 -9.68 -21.17 4.01
C PRO A 129 -8.98 -22.54 4.07
N ASP A 130 -8.83 -23.18 2.92
CA ASP A 130 -8.08 -24.42 2.75
C ASP A 130 -7.14 -24.27 1.55
N VAL A 131 -5.84 -24.34 1.84
CA VAL A 131 -4.79 -24.21 0.83
C VAL A 131 -4.81 -25.39 -0.13
N LEU A 132 -5.02 -26.62 0.35
CA LEU A 132 -5.03 -27.82 -0.49
C LEU A 132 -6.19 -27.79 -1.48
N ALA A 133 -7.36 -27.33 -1.03
CA ALA A 133 -8.51 -27.12 -1.91
C ALA A 133 -8.28 -26.00 -2.94
N ALA A 134 -7.50 -24.96 -2.58
CA ALA A 134 -7.19 -23.85 -3.47
C ALA A 134 -6.03 -24.13 -4.46
N LEU A 135 -5.25 -25.21 -4.26
CA LEU A 135 -4.06 -25.52 -5.08
C LEU A 135 -4.33 -25.51 -6.59
N PRO A 136 -5.40 -26.14 -7.13
CA PRO A 136 -5.64 -26.16 -8.58
C PRO A 136 -5.86 -24.76 -9.17
N PHE A 137 -6.55 -23.89 -8.42
CA PHE A 137 -6.75 -22.50 -8.80
C PHE A 137 -5.44 -21.72 -8.78
N LEU A 138 -4.65 -21.86 -7.71
CA LEU A 138 -3.36 -21.19 -7.58
C LEU A 138 -2.38 -21.63 -8.68
N GLN A 139 -2.35 -22.91 -9.02
CA GLN A 139 -1.56 -23.44 -10.14
C GLN A 139 -2.00 -22.83 -11.47
N SER A 140 -3.30 -22.88 -11.77
CA SER A 140 -3.85 -22.28 -13.00
C SER A 140 -3.56 -20.78 -13.11
N LEU A 141 -3.58 -20.07 -11.98
CA LEU A 141 -3.25 -18.65 -11.93
C LEU A 141 -1.76 -18.41 -12.19
N CYS A 142 -0.87 -19.20 -11.57
CA CYS A 142 0.57 -19.12 -11.81
C CYS A 142 0.90 -19.38 -13.29
N ASP A 143 0.30 -20.40 -13.89
CA ASP A 143 0.45 -20.71 -15.31
C ASP A 143 -0.08 -19.55 -16.18
N GLY A 144 -1.19 -18.93 -15.79
CA GLY A 144 -1.78 -17.78 -16.47
C GLY A 144 -0.96 -16.48 -16.38
N ILE A 145 -0.08 -16.35 -15.38
CA ILE A 145 0.81 -15.19 -15.18
C ILE A 145 2.20 -15.42 -15.82
N ASP A 146 2.42 -16.57 -16.46
CA ASP A 146 3.70 -16.91 -17.08
C ASP A 146 4.15 -15.90 -18.17
N LYS A 147 5.42 -15.99 -18.59
CA LYS A 147 6.15 -15.04 -19.45
C LYS A 147 5.42 -14.64 -20.74
N GLY A 148 4.51 -15.46 -21.26
CA GLY A 148 3.69 -15.14 -22.42
C GLY A 148 2.55 -14.13 -22.15
N SER A 149 2.08 -14.03 -20.91
CA SER A 149 1.01 -13.14 -20.48
C SER A 149 1.45 -11.67 -20.43
N LEU A 150 0.49 -10.74 -20.37
CA LEU A 150 0.79 -9.32 -20.18
C LEU A 150 1.56 -9.08 -18.86
N MET A 151 1.15 -9.73 -17.78
CA MET A 151 1.83 -9.63 -16.48
C MET A 151 3.23 -10.23 -16.53
N GLY A 152 3.42 -11.37 -17.19
CA GLY A 152 4.73 -11.98 -17.38
C GLY A 152 5.69 -11.10 -18.18
N LYS A 153 5.20 -10.41 -19.21
CA LYS A 153 5.98 -9.42 -19.98
C LYS A 153 6.39 -8.23 -19.11
N ILE A 154 5.46 -7.67 -18.33
CA ILE A 154 5.74 -6.56 -17.41
C ILE A 154 6.76 -7.00 -16.35
N ALA A 155 6.61 -8.19 -15.77
CA ALA A 155 7.54 -8.74 -14.78
C ALA A 155 8.95 -8.96 -15.36
N SER A 156 9.04 -9.48 -16.59
CA SER A 156 10.30 -9.64 -17.31
C SER A 156 10.98 -8.30 -17.59
N GLN A 157 10.22 -7.31 -18.08
CA GLN A 157 10.72 -5.96 -18.33
C GLN A 157 11.19 -5.29 -17.03
N ALA A 158 10.43 -5.41 -15.95
CA ALA A 158 10.81 -4.89 -14.64
C ALA A 158 12.12 -5.54 -14.17
N SER A 159 12.23 -6.87 -14.25
CA SER A 159 13.44 -7.61 -13.87
C SER A 159 14.67 -7.15 -14.67
N GLN A 160 14.54 -7.00 -15.99
CA GLN A 160 15.61 -6.47 -16.84
C GLN A 160 15.99 -5.03 -16.48
N SER A 161 15.03 -4.18 -16.15
CA SER A 161 15.29 -2.81 -15.70
C SER A 161 16.08 -2.78 -14.38
N TYR A 162 15.70 -3.61 -13.41
CA TYR A 162 16.40 -3.70 -12.12
C TYR A 162 17.80 -4.32 -12.25
N LEU A 163 18.03 -5.22 -13.21
CA LEU A 163 19.38 -5.72 -13.51
C LEU A 163 20.27 -4.66 -14.16
N LYS A 164 19.72 -3.84 -15.07
CA LYS A 164 20.47 -2.76 -15.74
C LYS A 164 20.78 -1.60 -14.80
N GLN A 165 19.85 -1.27 -13.90
CA GLN A 165 19.95 -0.17 -12.96
C GLN A 165 19.55 -0.68 -11.57
N PRO A 166 20.47 -1.36 -10.88
CA PRO A 166 20.22 -1.87 -9.54
C PRO A 166 19.95 -0.71 -8.59
N ARG A 167 19.15 -0.99 -7.56
CA ARG A 167 18.95 -0.04 -6.46
C ARG A 167 20.29 0.14 -5.74
N ARG A 168 20.56 1.34 -5.25
CA ARG A 168 21.65 1.55 -4.29
C ARG A 168 21.30 0.87 -2.98
N GLU A 169 22.31 0.26 -2.36
CA GLU A 169 22.18 -0.31 -1.02
C GLU A 169 21.97 0.82 0.00
N ALA A 170 21.01 0.63 0.89
CA ALA A 170 20.78 1.46 2.05
C ALA A 170 21.28 0.72 3.30
N PRO A 171 21.71 1.43 4.36
CA PRO A 171 22.11 0.78 5.62
C PRO A 171 21.05 -0.16 6.21
N SER A 172 19.77 0.10 5.94
CA SER A 172 18.65 -0.75 6.35
C SER A 172 18.60 -2.11 5.64
N ASP A 173 19.25 -2.27 4.48
CA ASP A 173 19.19 -3.51 3.68
C ASP A 173 20.02 -4.64 4.31
N ALA A 174 20.98 -4.31 5.18
CA ALA A 174 21.74 -5.29 5.94
C ALA A 174 20.82 -6.24 6.74
N PHE A 175 19.64 -5.77 7.15
CA PHE A 175 18.68 -6.56 7.92
C PHE A 175 17.72 -7.38 7.05
N ALA A 176 17.64 -7.13 5.75
CA ALA A 176 16.74 -7.84 4.83
C ALA A 176 17.37 -9.13 4.27
N ASN A 177 18.71 -9.20 4.19
CA ASN A 177 19.45 -10.34 3.64
C ASN A 177 19.60 -11.53 4.61
N HIS A 178 19.06 -11.41 5.83
CA HIS A 178 19.20 -12.41 6.91
C HIS A 178 17.88 -13.04 7.35
N SER A 179 16.80 -12.84 6.59
CA SER A 179 15.43 -13.29 6.91
C SER A 179 14.86 -14.30 5.93
#